data_AF-A0A931U920-F1
#
_entry.id   AF-A0A931U920-F1
#
_cell.length_a   1.000
_cell.length_b   1.000
_cell.length_c   1.000
_cell.angle_alpha   90.00
_cell.angle_beta   90.00
_cell.angle_gamma   90.00
#
_symmetry.space_group_name_H-M   'P 1'
#
loop_
_entity.id
_entity.type
_entity.pdbx_description
1 polymer ?
#
loop_
_entity_poly.entity_id
_entity_poly.type
_entity_poly.pdbx_seq_one_letter_code
_entity_poly.pdbx_strand_id
1 'polypeptide(L)'
;MKPVKQEDSLGCGVACMAFILGINYQNSLNFFKDGRKKANKAGFFCREIVMALEKAGLRYEYKYIKPKIKKKIYKPNTIVFLRRSKKYPSGHYLCRADNKWMDPWINFPVEEKKAGFRRSLPGKPIYAIFKHL
;
A
#
# COMPACT_ATOMS: atom_id res chain seq x y z
N MET A 1 6.56 -10.13 10.21
CA MET A 1 5.14 -9.72 10.00
C MET A 1 4.48 -10.62 8.96
N LYS A 2 3.17 -10.91 9.06
CA LYS A 2 2.45 -11.73 8.08
C LYS A 2 1.93 -10.85 6.94
N PRO A 3 2.02 -11.24 5.65
CA PRO A 3 1.41 -10.50 4.55
C PRO A 3 -0.08 -10.31 4.76
N VAL A 4 -0.60 -9.13 4.42
CA VAL A 4 -2.04 -8.85 4.50
C VAL A 4 -2.62 -8.78 3.09
N LYS A 5 -3.57 -9.67 2.82
CA LYS A 5 -4.34 -9.72 1.57
C LYS A 5 -5.32 -8.55 1.50
N GLN A 6 -5.42 -7.89 0.34
CA GLN A 6 -6.55 -7.00 0.10
C GLN A 6 -7.82 -7.82 -0.11
N GLU A 7 -8.92 -7.41 0.49
CA GLU A 7 -10.19 -8.13 0.34
C GLU A 7 -11.08 -7.45 -0.72
N ASP A 8 -11.11 -6.12 -0.74
CA ASP A 8 -11.84 -5.34 -1.75
C ASP A 8 -11.07 -5.21 -3.07
N SER A 9 -11.73 -4.79 -4.15
CA SER A 9 -11.15 -4.66 -5.51
C SER A 9 -10.00 -3.65 -5.60
N LEU A 10 -10.07 -2.54 -4.86
CA LEU A 10 -9.10 -1.44 -4.85
C LEU A 10 -8.55 -1.18 -3.45
N GLY A 11 -8.50 -2.23 -2.63
CA GLY A 11 -8.09 -2.22 -1.23
C GLY A 11 -6.59 -2.25 -0.95
N CYS A 12 -5.71 -2.20 -1.96
CA CYS A 12 -4.27 -2.39 -1.76
C CYS A 12 -3.63 -1.40 -0.77
N GLY A 13 -4.12 -0.16 -0.71
CA GLY A 13 -3.69 0.84 0.29
C GLY A 13 -4.07 0.46 1.73
N VAL A 14 -5.28 -0.07 1.92
CA VAL A 14 -5.78 -0.55 3.22
C VAL A 14 -4.95 -1.74 3.69
N ALA A 15 -4.68 -2.70 2.81
CA ALA A 15 -3.85 -3.85 3.15
C ALA A 15 -2.40 -3.45 3.50
N CYS A 16 -1.83 -2.43 2.84
CA CYS A 16 -0.52 -1.89 3.21
C CYS A 16 -0.52 -1.25 4.60
N MET A 17 -1.57 -0.50 4.95
CA MET A 17 -1.72 0.08 6.29
C MET A 17 -1.93 -1.01 7.36
N ALA A 18 -2.82 -1.97 7.10
CA ALA A 18 -3.06 -3.12 7.96
C ALA A 18 -1.76 -3.88 8.27
N PHE A 19 -0.96 -4.11 7.24
CA PHE A 19 0.36 -4.71 7.37
C PHE A 19 1.26 -3.89 8.29
N ILE A 20 1.43 -2.58 8.05
CA ILE A 20 2.25 -1.69 8.90
C ILE A 20 1.81 -1.72 10.37
N LEU A 21 0.50 -1.70 10.61
CA LEU A 21 -0.08 -1.68 11.96
C LEU A 21 -0.10 -3.05 12.65
N GLY A 22 0.20 -4.13 11.92
CA GLY A 22 0.11 -5.49 12.46
C GLY A 22 -1.33 -5.93 12.76
N ILE A 23 -2.32 -5.35 12.09
CA ILE A 23 -3.75 -5.66 12.26
C ILE A 23 -4.32 -6.33 11.01
N ASN A 24 -5.54 -6.85 11.10
CA ASN A 24 -6.24 -7.42 9.95
C ASN A 24 -6.78 -6.31 9.01
N TYR A 25 -7.12 -6.70 7.77
CA TYR A 25 -7.62 -5.80 6.74
C TYR A 25 -8.90 -5.06 7.17
N GLN A 26 -9.82 -5.76 7.83
CA GLN A 26 -11.11 -5.26 8.30
C GLN A 26 -10.95 -4.11 9.30
N ASN A 27 -10.10 -4.29 10.31
CA ASN A 27 -9.81 -3.28 11.32
C ASN A 27 -9.12 -2.07 10.71
N SER A 28 -8.28 -2.27 9.69
CA SER A 28 -7.62 -1.16 9.00
C SER A 28 -8.59 -0.27 8.23
N LEU A 29 -9.75 -0.77 7.78
CA LEU A 29 -10.74 0.04 7.07
C LEU A 29 -11.35 1.13 7.95
N ASN A 30 -11.42 0.91 9.25
CA ASN A 30 -12.05 1.83 10.20
C ASN A 30 -11.30 3.18 10.29
N PHE A 31 -10.04 3.24 9.86
CA PHE A 31 -9.28 4.47 9.79
C PHE A 31 -9.60 5.32 8.55
N PHE A 32 -10.14 4.70 7.49
CA PHE A 32 -10.45 5.36 6.23
C PHE A 32 -11.89 5.89 6.23
N LYS A 33 -12.07 7.13 5.76
CA LYS A 33 -13.40 7.68 5.50
C LYS A 33 -14.08 6.86 4.40
N ASP A 34 -15.32 6.42 4.64
CA ASP A 34 -16.08 5.54 3.75
C ASP A 34 -15.31 4.27 3.33
N GLY A 35 -14.50 3.73 4.26
CA GLY A 35 -13.48 2.71 4.02
C GLY A 35 -13.89 1.62 3.03
N ARG A 36 -14.87 0.80 3.39
CA ARG A 36 -15.36 -0.31 2.55
C ARG A 36 -15.88 0.15 1.20
N LYS A 37 -16.73 1.17 1.19
CA LYS A 37 -17.39 1.69 -0.03
C LYS A 37 -16.34 2.16 -1.02
N LYS A 38 -15.33 2.89 -0.55
CA LYS A 38 -14.28 3.46 -1.38
C LYS A 38 -13.26 2.41 -1.82
N ALA A 39 -12.89 1.48 -0.94
CA ALA A 39 -12.04 0.33 -1.28
C ALA A 39 -12.61 -0.56 -2.40
N ASN A 40 -13.94 -0.59 -2.57
CA ASN A 40 -14.59 -1.33 -3.64
C ASN A 40 -14.74 -0.57 -4.97
N LYS A 41 -14.73 0.78 -4.93
CA LYS A 41 -15.10 1.59 -6.11
C LYS A 41 -13.97 2.46 -6.67
N ALA A 42 -13.10 3.00 -5.82
CA ALA A 42 -12.11 4.00 -6.23
C ALA A 42 -10.70 3.77 -5.67
N GLY A 43 -10.56 3.07 -4.55
CA GLY A 43 -9.31 3.00 -3.81
C GLY A 43 -8.97 4.32 -3.12
N PHE A 44 -7.73 4.47 -2.66
CA PHE A 44 -7.32 5.62 -1.83
C PHE A 44 -6.12 6.36 -2.42
N PHE A 45 -6.15 7.69 -2.37
CA PHE A 45 -4.99 8.51 -2.69
C PHE A 45 -3.94 8.46 -1.57
N CYS A 46 -2.69 8.78 -1.89
CA CYS A 46 -1.60 8.79 -0.91
C CYS A 46 -1.91 9.69 0.30
N ARG A 47 -2.55 10.85 0.08
CA ARG A 47 -2.99 11.75 1.15
C ARG A 47 -3.95 11.07 2.12
N GLU A 48 -4.88 10.25 1.61
CA GLU A 48 -5.87 9.57 2.44
C GLU A 48 -5.25 8.44 3.26
N ILE A 49 -4.27 7.72 2.69
CA ILE A 49 -3.49 6.72 3.42
C ILE A 49 -2.67 7.38 4.52
N VAL A 50 -2.06 8.55 4.26
CA VAL A 50 -1.34 9.32 5.29
C VAL A 50 -2.29 9.77 6.41
N MET A 51 -3.45 10.33 6.07
CA MET A 51 -4.45 10.72 7.07
C MET A 51 -4.96 9.52 7.90
N ALA A 52 -5.11 8.35 7.28
CA ALA A 52 -5.50 7.13 7.99
C ALA A 52 -4.38 6.66 8.95
N LEU A 53 -3.12 6.68 8.50
CA LEU A 53 -1.96 6.39 9.36
C LEU A 53 -1.85 7.38 10.53
N GLU A 54 -2.13 8.66 10.29
CA GLU A 54 -2.14 9.70 11.34
C GLU A 54 -3.21 9.43 12.39
N LYS A 55 -4.44 9.04 11.99
CA LYS A 55 -5.48 8.59 12.92
C LYS A 55 -5.08 7.36 13.75
N ALA A 56 -4.16 6.54 13.24
CA ALA A 56 -3.57 5.42 13.97
C ALA A 56 -2.35 5.82 14.81
N GLY A 57 -2.08 7.12 14.99
CA GLY A 57 -0.97 7.65 15.77
C GLY A 57 0.39 7.62 15.05
N LEU A 58 0.41 7.38 13.74
CA LEU A 58 1.64 7.28 12.96
C LEU A 58 1.85 8.51 12.04
N ARG A 59 3.02 9.14 12.16
CA ARG A 59 3.38 10.28 11.30
C ARG A 59 4.08 9.83 10.03
N TYR A 60 3.44 10.07 8.89
CA TYR A 60 3.94 9.74 7.57
C TYR A 60 3.83 10.94 6.63
N GLU A 61 4.66 10.98 5.60
CA GLU A 61 4.52 11.89 4.48
C GLU A 61 4.49 11.12 3.17
N TYR A 62 3.91 11.73 2.12
CA TYR A 62 3.97 11.18 0.76
C TYR A 62 4.70 12.13 -0.19
N LYS A 63 5.51 11.57 -1.10
CA LYS A 63 6.25 12.34 -2.12
C LYS A 63 6.25 11.63 -3.46
N TYR A 64 6.26 12.42 -4.54
CA TYR A 64 6.56 11.94 -5.88
C TYR A 64 8.03 11.50 -5.96
N ILE A 65 8.28 10.33 -6.53
CA ILE A 65 9.61 9.74 -6.59
C ILE A 65 10.47 10.47 -7.64
N LYS A 66 11.40 11.28 -7.13
CA LYS A 66 12.50 11.90 -7.88
C LYS A 66 13.82 11.15 -7.61
N PRO A 67 14.85 11.25 -8.48
CA PRO A 67 16.14 10.59 -8.26
C PRO A 67 16.70 10.76 -6.84
N LYS A 68 16.62 11.99 -6.30
CA LYS A 68 17.07 12.34 -4.95
C LYS A 68 16.39 11.57 -3.80
N ILE A 69 15.16 11.09 -3.98
CA ILE A 69 14.45 10.32 -2.95
C ILE A 69 14.31 8.84 -3.29
N LYS A 70 14.86 8.38 -4.42
CA LYS A 70 14.70 7.00 -4.90
C LYS A 70 15.19 5.97 -3.89
N LYS A 71 16.28 6.26 -3.16
CA LYS A 71 16.79 5.38 -2.10
C LYS A 71 15.86 5.28 -0.89
N LYS A 72 15.03 6.30 -0.62
CA LYS A 72 14.10 6.31 0.53
C LYS A 72 13.02 5.25 0.42
N ILE A 73 12.65 4.82 -0.79
CA ILE A 73 11.59 3.83 -0.98
C ILE A 73 11.94 2.46 -0.37
N TYR A 74 13.22 2.18 -0.17
CA TYR A 74 13.70 0.91 0.36
C TYR A 74 13.75 0.88 1.90
N LYS A 75 13.42 2.00 2.57
CA LYS A 75 13.31 2.02 4.03
C LYS A 75 12.13 1.17 4.49
N PRO A 76 12.25 0.44 5.61
CA PRO A 76 11.15 -0.36 6.18
C PRO A 76 9.86 0.46 6.37
N ASN A 77 8.72 -0.20 6.22
CA ASN A 77 7.39 0.39 6.34
C ASN A 77 7.08 1.52 5.36
N THR A 78 7.85 1.63 4.27
CA THR A 78 7.52 2.54 3.16
C THR A 78 6.49 1.88 2.26
N ILE A 79 5.40 2.59 1.97
CA ILE A 79 4.44 2.19 0.95
C ILE A 79 4.83 2.87 -0.37
N VAL A 80 4.79 2.16 -1.48
CA VAL A 80 4.94 2.75 -2.82
C VAL A 80 3.65 2.58 -3.62
N PHE A 81 3.35 3.57 -4.45
CA PHE A 81 2.31 3.45 -5.47
C PHE A 81 2.97 3.18 -6.83
N LEU A 82 2.63 2.04 -7.42
CA LEU A 82 3.00 1.71 -8.79
C LEU A 82 2.10 2.46 -9.76
N ARG A 83 2.71 3.03 -10.80
CA ARG A 83 1.99 3.68 -11.89
C ARG A 83 1.02 2.70 -12.56
N ARG A 84 -0.10 3.25 -13.04
CA ARG A 84 -1.02 2.55 -13.94
C ARG A 84 -0.26 1.92 -15.12
N SER A 85 -0.68 0.72 -15.51
CA SER A 85 -0.06 -0.09 -16.57
C SER A 85 -1.07 -1.11 -17.09
N LYS A 86 -0.74 -1.82 -18.18
CA LYS A 86 -1.56 -2.94 -18.68
C LYS A 86 -1.81 -4.00 -17.59
N LYS A 87 -0.79 -4.29 -16.76
CA LYS A 87 -0.92 -5.23 -15.64
C LYS A 87 -1.72 -4.66 -14.47
N TYR A 88 -1.57 -3.37 -14.15
CA TYR A 88 -2.28 -2.73 -13.04
C TYR A 88 -3.02 -1.49 -13.56
N PRO A 89 -4.24 -1.63 -14.11
CA PRO A 89 -4.95 -0.52 -14.74
C PRO A 89 -5.22 0.65 -13.77
N SER A 90 -5.49 0.34 -12.51
CA SER A 90 -5.73 1.33 -11.45
C SER A 90 -4.46 1.78 -10.70
N GLY A 91 -3.30 1.21 -11.04
CA GLY A 91 -2.09 1.28 -10.21
C GLY A 91 -2.16 0.27 -9.06
N HIS A 92 -1.13 0.24 -8.21
CA HIS A 92 -1.06 -0.76 -7.14
C HIS A 92 -0.16 -0.30 -5.98
N TYR A 93 -0.58 -0.53 -4.74
CA TYR A 93 0.24 -0.22 -3.57
C TYR A 93 0.98 -1.47 -3.07
N LEU A 94 2.25 -1.30 -2.69
CA LEU A 94 3.06 -2.32 -2.01
C LEU A 94 3.77 -1.71 -0.81
N CYS A 95 4.02 -2.51 0.23
CA CYS A 95 4.73 -2.07 1.44
C CYS A 95 6.11 -2.73 1.55
N ARG A 96 7.12 -1.97 1.98
CA ARG A 96 8.49 -2.45 2.17
C ARG A 96 8.65 -3.15 3.51
N ALA A 97 9.12 -4.40 3.51
CA ALA A 97 9.49 -5.15 4.72
C ALA A 97 10.59 -6.17 4.45
N ASP A 98 11.57 -6.28 5.36
CA ASP A 98 12.62 -7.31 5.39
C ASP A 98 13.29 -7.56 4.03
N ASN A 99 13.74 -6.47 3.42
CA ASN A 99 14.31 -6.47 2.09
C ASN A 99 13.44 -7.01 0.94
N LYS A 100 12.14 -7.21 1.18
CA LYS A 100 11.11 -7.60 0.21
C LYS A 100 10.00 -6.54 0.13
N TRP A 101 9.01 -6.80 -0.72
CA TRP A 101 7.81 -5.99 -0.90
C TRP A 101 6.60 -6.84 -0.59
N MET A 102 5.88 -6.51 0.47
CA MET A 102 4.55 -7.05 0.73
C MET A 102 3.63 -6.57 -0.39
N ASP A 103 3.14 -7.52 -1.18
CA ASP A 103 2.15 -7.31 -2.22
C ASP A 103 0.80 -7.84 -1.71
N PRO A 104 -0.22 -6.98 -1.58
CA PRO A 104 -1.53 -7.38 -1.07
C PRO A 104 -2.36 -8.21 -2.05
N TRP A 105 -1.93 -8.31 -3.31
CA TRP A 105 -2.53 -9.15 -4.36
C TRP A 105 -1.44 -9.71 -5.29
N ILE A 106 -0.60 -10.59 -4.76
CA ILE A 106 0.60 -11.11 -5.44
C ILE A 106 0.27 -11.90 -6.72
N ASN A 107 -0.90 -12.53 -6.77
CA ASN A 107 -1.42 -13.30 -7.90
C ASN A 107 -2.41 -12.53 -8.79
N PHE A 108 -2.40 -11.18 -8.77
CA PHE A 108 -3.22 -10.36 -9.67
C PHE A 108 -3.07 -10.81 -11.14
N PRO A 109 -4.16 -10.97 -11.93
CA PRO A 109 -5.56 -10.58 -11.64
C PRO A 109 -6.46 -11.72 -11.11
N VAL A 110 -5.91 -12.82 -10.57
CA VAL A 110 -6.72 -13.96 -10.11
C VAL A 110 -7.71 -13.51 -9.02
N GLU A 111 -9.00 -13.83 -9.19
CA GLU A 111 -10.10 -13.40 -8.34
C GLU A 111 -9.93 -13.84 -6.88
N GLU A 112 -9.49 -15.08 -6.66
CA GLU A 112 -9.07 -15.58 -5.36
C GLU A 112 -7.74 -14.92 -4.96
N LYS A 113 -7.83 -13.70 -4.39
CA LYS A 113 -6.65 -12.89 -4.07
C LYS A 113 -5.77 -13.59 -3.05
N LYS A 114 -4.46 -13.43 -3.19
CA LYS A 114 -3.43 -13.90 -2.23
C LYS A 114 -2.45 -12.75 -1.97
N ALA A 115 -2.01 -12.60 -0.73
CA ALA A 115 -0.89 -11.73 -0.40
C ALA A 115 0.41 -12.53 -0.34
N GLY A 116 1.53 -11.84 -0.54
CA GLY A 116 2.83 -12.45 -0.41
C GLY A 116 3.94 -11.42 -0.44
N PHE A 117 5.18 -11.91 -0.53
CA PHE A 117 6.36 -11.08 -0.62
C PHE A 117 7.03 -11.21 -1.98
N ARG A 118 7.35 -10.07 -2.59
CA ARG A 118 8.18 -10.00 -3.80
C ARG A 118 9.60 -9.56 -3.46
N ARG A 119 10.59 -10.12 -4.15
CA ARG A 119 11.98 -9.67 -4.05
C ARG A 119 12.18 -8.29 -4.68
N SER A 120 11.45 -8.01 -5.76
CA SER A 120 11.52 -6.75 -6.53
C SER A 120 10.12 -6.16 -6.79
N LEU A 121 10.07 -4.87 -7.13
CA LEU A 121 8.82 -4.21 -7.50
C LEU A 121 8.34 -4.72 -8.87
N PRO A 122 7.06 -5.09 -9.02
CA PRO A 122 6.50 -5.61 -10.27
C PRO A 122 6.13 -4.51 -11.27
N GLY A 123 6.55 -3.26 -11.02
CA GLY A 123 6.23 -2.09 -11.84
C GLY A 123 6.97 -0.84 -11.38
N LYS A 124 6.81 0.26 -12.12
CA LYS A 124 7.48 1.54 -11.82
C LYS A 124 6.76 2.26 -10.66
N PRO A 125 7.42 2.46 -9.50
CA PRO A 125 6.85 3.27 -8.44
C PRO A 125 6.91 4.75 -8.82
N ILE A 126 5.86 5.50 -8.52
CA ILE A 126 5.78 6.95 -8.80
C ILE A 126 5.52 7.80 -7.55
N TYR A 127 4.91 7.25 -6.51
CA TYR A 127 4.80 7.86 -5.21
C TYR A 127 5.35 6.93 -4.14
N ALA A 128 5.87 7.53 -3.07
CA ALA A 128 6.25 6.84 -1.85
C ALA A 128 5.58 7.51 -0.65
N ILE A 129 5.12 6.71 0.30
CA ILE A 129 4.56 7.11 1.60
C ILE A 129 5.50 6.50 2.65
N PHE A 130 6.18 7.33 3.43
CA PHE A 130 7.19 6.87 4.39
C PHE A 130 7.13 7.69 5.67
N LYS A 131 7.65 7.10 6.76
CA LYS A 131 7.65 7.75 8.08
C LYS A 131 8.29 9.14 8.00
N HIS A 132 7.60 10.11 8.60
CA HIS A 132 8.18 11.42 8.88
C HIS A 132 9.22 11.22 9.98
N LEU A 133 10.45 11.70 9.76
CA LEU A 133 11.52 11.66 10.75
C LEU A 133 11.36 12.84 11.70
#